data_AF-A0A9E6F7N3-F1
#
_entry.id   AF-A0A9E6F7N3-F1
#
_cell.length_a   1.000
_cell.length_b   1.000
_cell.length_c   1.000
_cell.angle_alpha   90.00
_cell.angle_beta   90.00
_cell.angle_gamma   90.00
#
_symmetry.space_group_name_H-M   'P 1'
#
loop_
_entity.id
_entity.type
_entity.pdbx_description
1 polymer ?
#
loop_
_entity_poly.entity_id
_entity_poly.type
_entity_poly.pdbx_seq_one_letter_code
_entity_poly.pdbx_strand_id
1 'polypeptide(L)'
;MDKLVSNKGFTFIEVSIVLMIILSCSLFFVKPISSNRIKSIDFTSSLLHIQFMAILNHQTLEYQGEIETEYPIRYNANGNINMGQSISFESIEITLLIGTGKIHEKRIYDH
;
A
#
# COMPACT_ATOMS: atom_id res chain seq x y z
N MET A 1 48.63 2.57 -37.93
CA MET A 1 47.16 2.59 -37.76
C MET A 1 46.74 1.15 -37.57
N ASP A 2 46.67 0.72 -36.31
CA ASP A 2 46.37 -0.66 -35.99
C ASP A 2 44.89 -0.92 -36.21
N LYS A 3 44.62 -1.90 -37.09
CA LYS A 3 43.28 -2.38 -37.39
C LYS A 3 42.73 -3.04 -36.12
N LEU A 4 41.76 -2.39 -35.49
CA LEU A 4 40.85 -3.02 -34.54
C LEU A 4 40.05 -4.08 -35.30
N VAL A 5 40.54 -5.31 -35.29
CA VAL A 5 39.82 -6.47 -35.80
C VAL A 5 38.64 -6.69 -34.84
N SER A 6 37.47 -6.20 -35.25
CA SER A 6 36.21 -6.39 -34.53
C SER A 6 35.90 -7.89 -34.43
N ASN A 7 36.16 -8.46 -33.25
CA ASN A 7 35.77 -9.82 -32.87
C ASN A 7 34.27 -9.85 -32.58
N LYS A 8 33.45 -10.09 -33.61
CA LYS A 8 31.97 -10.12 -33.52
C LYS A 8 31.42 -11.04 -32.42
N GLY A 9 32.15 -12.11 -32.06
CA GLY A 9 31.78 -13.02 -30.96
C GLY A 9 32.00 -12.43 -29.56
N PHE A 10 33.00 -11.57 -29.38
CA PHE A 10 33.25 -10.87 -28.12
C PHE A 10 32.21 -9.78 -27.85
N THR A 11 31.74 -9.10 -28.91
CA THR A 11 30.73 -8.05 -28.80
C THR A 11 29.40 -8.57 -28.22
N PHE A 12 29.00 -9.80 -28.55
CA PHE A 12 27.78 -10.40 -28.01
C PHE A 12 27.87 -10.67 -26.49
N ILE A 13 29.03 -11.15 -26.04
CA ILE A 13 29.29 -11.43 -24.62
C ILE A 13 29.34 -10.12 -23.83
N GLU A 14 30.04 -9.11 -24.34
CA GLU A 14 30.11 -7.79 -23.71
C GLU A 14 28.71 -7.16 -23.56
N VAL A 15 27.88 -7.21 -24.61
CA VAL A 15 26.50 -6.70 -24.53
C VAL A 15 25.67 -7.49 -23.52
N SER A 16 25.83 -8.81 -23.46
CA SER A 16 25.12 -9.65 -22.49
C SER A 16 25.49 -9.31 -21.04
N ILE A 17 26.78 -9.06 -20.78
CA ILE A 17 27.28 -8.66 -19.44
C ILE A 17 26.72 -7.28 -19.07
N VAL A 18 26.73 -6.32 -20.00
CA VAL A 18 26.18 -4.97 -19.76
C VAL A 18 24.69 -5.05 -19.43
N LEU A 19 23.91 -5.84 -20.19
CA LEU A 19 22.49 -6.03 -19.93
C LEU A 19 22.24 -6.68 -18.57
N MET A 20 23.06 -7.65 -18.16
CA MET A 20 22.93 -8.30 -16.85
C MET A 20 23.18 -7.31 -15.70
N ILE A 21 24.16 -6.42 -15.85
CA ILE A 21 24.45 -5.37 -14.86
C ILE A 21 23.28 -4.37 -14.80
N ILE A 22 22.78 -3.91 -15.94
CA ILE A 22 21.64 -2.99 -15.99
C ILE A 22 20.39 -3.61 -15.34
N LEU A 23 20.11 -4.88 -15.63
CA LEU A 23 18.96 -5.58 -15.06
C LEU A 23 19.10 -5.72 -13.53
N SER A 24 20.29 -6.10 -13.06
CA SER A 24 20.59 -6.23 -11.63
C SER A 24 20.47 -4.90 -10.89
N CYS A 25 20.99 -3.81 -11.47
CA CYS A 25 20.83 -2.47 -10.93
C CYS A 25 19.36 -2.02 -10.93
N SER A 26 18.60 -2.33 -11.99
CA SER A 26 17.19 -1.95 -12.09
C SER A 26 16.33 -2.59 -10.99
N LEU A 27 16.60 -3.85 -10.64
CA LEU A 27 15.87 -4.57 -9.59
C LEU A 27 16.03 -3.93 -8.20
N PHE A 28 17.15 -3.23 -7.96
CA PHE A 28 17.37 -2.52 -6.70
C PHE A 28 16.45 -1.29 -6.53
N PHE A 29 15.99 -0.69 -7.64
CA PHE A 29 15.11 0.48 -7.63
C PHE A 29 13.62 0.13 -7.80
N VAL A 30 13.30 -1.11 -8.16
CA VAL A 30 11.90 -1.55 -8.23
C VAL A 30 11.38 -1.74 -6.81
N LYS A 31 10.47 -0.86 -6.39
CA LYS A 31 9.75 -1.03 -5.12
C LYS A 31 8.92 -2.34 -5.19
N PRO A 32 8.88 -3.12 -4.10
CA PRO A 32 8.05 -4.32 -4.06
C PRO A 32 6.59 -3.93 -4.33
N ILE A 33 5.97 -4.62 -5.29
CA ILE A 33 4.55 -4.46 -5.59
C ILE A 33 3.78 -5.06 -4.40
N SER A 34 3.42 -4.21 -3.45
CA SER A 34 2.51 -4.59 -2.38
C SER A 34 1.10 -4.70 -2.96
N SER A 35 0.50 -5.88 -2.84
CA SER A 35 -0.87 -6.10 -3.29
C SER A 35 -1.82 -5.22 -2.49
N ASN A 36 -2.70 -4.48 -3.18
CA ASN A 36 -3.68 -3.60 -2.55
C ASN A 36 -4.64 -4.36 -1.61
N ARG A 37 -4.80 -5.68 -1.80
CA ARG A 37 -5.52 -6.55 -0.87
C ARG A 37 -4.82 -6.70 0.49
N ILE A 38 -3.49 -6.74 0.51
CA ILE A 38 -2.73 -6.78 1.77
C ILE A 38 -2.91 -5.46 2.50
N LYS A 39 -2.83 -4.34 1.76
CA LYS A 39 -3.07 -3.00 2.32
C LYS A 39 -4.47 -2.83 2.92
N SER A 40 -5.53 -3.35 2.28
CA SER A 40 -6.89 -3.22 2.79
C SER A 40 -7.10 -4.01 4.09
N ILE A 41 -6.44 -5.17 4.22
CA ILE A 41 -6.46 -6.00 5.44
C ILE A 41 -5.70 -5.30 6.57
N ASP A 42 -4.50 -4.80 6.28
CA ASP A 42 -3.67 -4.09 7.26
C ASP A 42 -4.37 -2.81 7.73
N PHE A 43 -5.01 -2.08 6.83
CA PHE A 43 -5.83 -0.92 7.13
C PHE A 43 -6.96 -1.25 8.11
N THR A 44 -7.78 -2.25 7.78
CA THR A 44 -8.91 -2.68 8.61
C THR A 44 -8.44 -3.11 9.99
N SER A 45 -7.35 -3.88 10.06
CA SER A 45 -6.76 -4.35 11.31
C SER A 45 -6.26 -3.18 12.18
N SER A 46 -5.63 -2.19 11.57
CA SER A 46 -5.15 -0.99 12.25
C SER A 46 -6.31 -0.18 12.85
N LEU A 47 -7.41 -0.04 12.11
CA LEU A 47 -8.59 0.68 12.58
C LEU A 47 -9.26 -0.01 13.77
N LEU A 48 -9.43 -1.32 13.70
CA LEU A 48 -9.97 -2.11 14.82
C LEU A 48 -9.07 -2.01 16.06
N HIS A 49 -7.76 -2.02 15.86
CA HIS A 49 -6.80 -1.87 16.96
C HIS A 49 -6.92 -0.49 17.63
N ILE A 50 -6.99 0.59 16.84
CA ILE A 50 -7.14 1.95 17.37
C ILE A 50 -8.49 2.12 18.07
N GLN A 51 -9.57 1.58 17.48
CA GLN A 51 -10.89 1.60 18.11
C GLN A 51 -10.86 0.91 19.47
N PHE A 52 -10.24 -0.26 19.56
CA PHE A 52 -10.06 -0.99 20.81
C PHE A 52 -9.24 -0.18 21.83
N MET A 53 -8.12 0.41 21.40
CA MET A 53 -7.27 1.22 22.28
C MET A 53 -7.96 2.50 22.75
N ALA A 54 -8.80 3.12 21.93
CA ALA A 54 -9.55 4.32 22.29
C ALA A 54 -10.57 4.01 23.41
N ILE A 55 -11.24 2.85 23.30
CA ILE A 55 -12.16 2.34 24.32
C ILE A 55 -11.39 1.99 25.60
N LEU A 56 -10.29 1.25 25.49
CA LEU A 56 -9.51 0.77 26.63
C LEU A 56 -8.92 1.93 27.45
N ASN A 57 -8.39 2.94 26.78
CA ASN A 57 -7.72 4.08 27.42
C ASN A 57 -8.67 5.25 27.73
N HIS A 58 -9.94 5.15 27.35
CA HIS A 58 -10.93 6.23 27.46
C HIS A 58 -10.46 7.56 26.86
N GLN A 59 -9.79 7.50 25.71
CA GLN A 59 -9.19 8.65 25.05
C GLN A 59 -9.52 8.69 23.57
N THR A 60 -9.44 9.89 23.00
CA THR A 60 -9.56 10.06 21.55
C THR A 60 -8.25 9.70 20.89
N LEU A 61 -8.29 8.76 19.95
CA LEU A 61 -7.13 8.32 19.17
C LEU A 61 -7.36 8.55 17.68
N GLU A 62 -6.30 8.93 16.97
CA GLU A 62 -6.31 9.21 15.53
C GLU A 62 -5.52 8.14 14.78
N TYR A 63 -6.01 7.76 13.61
CA TYR A 63 -5.27 6.89 12.69
C TYR A 63 -4.05 7.61 12.11
N GLN A 64 -2.88 6.99 12.23
CA GLN A 64 -1.59 7.53 11.76
C GLN A 64 -0.92 6.67 10.68
N GLY A 65 -1.67 5.78 10.01
CA GLY A 65 -1.08 4.90 9.00
C GLY A 65 -0.88 5.58 7.64
N GLU A 66 -0.32 4.82 6.69
CA GLU A 66 0.14 5.33 5.38
C GLU A 66 -0.99 5.64 4.38
N ILE A 67 -2.24 5.29 4.72
CA ILE A 67 -3.38 5.45 3.80
C ILE A 67 -3.95 6.86 3.94
N GLU A 68 -3.86 7.61 2.85
CA GLU A 68 -4.51 8.91 2.73
C GLU A 68 -6.03 8.73 2.79
N THR A 69 -6.66 9.53 3.63
CA THR A 69 -8.11 9.54 3.87
C THR A 69 -8.63 10.94 3.61
N GLU A 70 -9.87 11.06 3.15
CA GLU A 70 -10.49 12.37 2.87
C GLU A 70 -10.61 13.21 4.15
N TYR A 71 -10.90 12.54 5.26
CA TYR A 71 -11.00 13.13 6.59
C TYR A 71 -10.18 12.31 7.60
N PRO A 72 -9.55 12.95 8.61
CA PRO A 72 -8.82 12.23 9.65
C PRO A 72 -9.77 11.29 10.41
N ILE A 73 -9.39 10.01 10.50
CA ILE A 73 -10.16 9.00 11.24
C ILE A 73 -9.80 9.10 12.72
N ARG A 74 -10.75 9.61 13.52
CA ARG A 74 -10.62 9.75 14.98
C ARG A 74 -11.69 8.94 15.70
N TYR A 75 -11.24 8.00 16.53
CA TYR A 75 -12.10 7.27 17.45
C TYR A 75 -12.13 7.98 18.79
N ASN A 76 -13.32 8.22 19.34
CA ASN A 76 -13.45 8.74 20.70
C ASN A 76 -13.37 7.62 21.76
N ALA A 77 -13.47 7.99 23.04
CA ALA A 77 -13.44 7.07 24.17
C ALA A 77 -14.52 5.96 24.17
N ASN A 78 -15.56 6.09 23.33
CA ASN A 78 -16.62 5.09 23.16
C ASN A 78 -16.41 4.22 21.91
N GLY A 79 -15.31 4.41 21.17
CA GLY A 79 -15.06 3.72 19.91
C GLY A 79 -15.87 4.26 18.74
N ASN A 80 -16.41 5.48 18.86
CA ASN A 80 -17.25 6.10 17.83
C ASN A 80 -16.43 7.05 16.95
N ILE A 81 -16.83 7.19 15.69
CA ILE A 81 -16.27 8.18 14.75
C ILE A 81 -17.31 9.25 14.41
N ASN A 82 -16.85 10.49 14.25
CA ASN A 82 -17.73 11.63 13.97
C ASN A 82 -17.92 11.89 12.46
N MET A 83 -17.11 11.26 11.61
CA MET A 83 -17.17 11.36 10.16
C MET A 83 -17.06 9.96 9.56
N GLY A 84 -18.10 9.53 8.85
CA GLY A 84 -18.03 8.33 8.02
C GLY A 84 -17.41 8.65 6.67
N GLN A 85 -16.74 7.67 6.08
CA GLN A 85 -16.11 7.80 4.76
C GLN A 85 -15.90 6.43 4.11
N SER A 86 -15.79 6.40 2.79
CA SER A 86 -15.40 5.20 2.03
C SER A 86 -13.98 5.36 1.49
N ILE A 87 -13.16 4.32 1.63
CA ILE A 87 -11.83 4.24 1.04
C ILE A 87 -11.84 3.11 0.00
N SER A 88 -11.41 3.42 -1.22
CA SER A 88 -11.35 2.45 -2.32
C SER A 88 -9.95 1.86 -2.48
N PHE A 89 -9.88 0.54 -2.55
CA PHE A 89 -8.71 -0.29 -2.77
C PHE A 89 -8.94 -1.17 -4.01
N GLU A 90 -8.71 -0.65 -5.22
CA GLU A 90 -8.94 -1.34 -6.51
C GLU A 90 -10.31 -2.04 -6.62
N SER A 91 -10.41 -3.30 -6.16
CA SER A 91 -11.61 -4.14 -6.20
C SER A 91 -12.34 -4.23 -4.85
N ILE A 92 -11.94 -3.47 -3.85
CA ILE A 92 -12.50 -3.48 -2.51
C ILE A 92 -12.80 -2.05 -2.08
N GLU A 93 -14.02 -1.79 -1.63
CA GLU A 93 -14.41 -0.55 -0.97
C GLU A 93 -14.59 -0.81 0.52
N ILE A 94 -13.93 -0.03 1.36
CA ILE A 94 -14.06 -0.08 2.81
C ILE A 94 -14.82 1.17 3.27
N THR A 95 -16.01 0.98 3.82
CA THR A 95 -16.84 2.06 4.36
C THR A 95 -16.78 2.08 5.88
N LEU A 96 -16.50 3.25 6.44
CA LEU A 96 -16.53 3.54 7.86
C LEU A 96 -17.86 4.21 8.22
N LEU A 97 -18.64 3.56 9.08
CA LEU A 97 -19.95 4.04 9.49
C LEU A 97 -19.83 5.08 10.61
N ILE A 98 -20.43 6.26 10.37
CA ILE A 98 -20.56 7.32 11.36
C ILE A 98 -21.26 6.81 12.62
N GLY A 99 -20.88 7.37 13.78
CA GLY A 99 -21.43 6.97 15.06
C GLY A 99 -20.77 5.70 15.55
N THR A 100 -20.98 4.54 14.91
CA THR A 100 -20.48 3.25 15.44
C THR A 100 -19.01 2.97 15.19
N GLY A 101 -18.40 3.63 14.20
CA GLY A 101 -17.05 3.29 13.75
C GLY A 101 -16.95 1.91 13.09
N LYS A 102 -18.09 1.26 12.80
CA LYS A 102 -18.14 -0.07 12.20
C LYS A 102 -17.62 -0.02 10.77
N ILE A 103 -16.82 -1.03 10.42
CA ILE A 103 -16.18 -1.19 9.13
C ILE A 103 -17.05 -2.13 8.27
N HIS A 104 -17.36 -1.72 7.04
CA HIS A 104 -18.04 -2.54 6.04
C HIS A 104 -17.15 -2.70 4.81
N GLU A 105 -16.90 -3.95 4.41
CA GLU A 105 -16.15 -4.27 3.20
C GLU A 105 -17.11 -4.67 2.09
N LYS A 106 -16.99 -4.03 0.93
CA LYS A 106 -17.73 -4.36 -0.28
C LYS A 106 -16.75 -4.66 -1.40
N ARG A 107 -16.90 -5.81 -2.06
CA ARG A 107 -16.14 -6.12 -3.27
C ARG A 107 -16.79 -5.45 -4.48
N ILE A 108 -16.01 -4.68 -5.22
CA ILE A 108 -16.40 -4.10 -6.50
C ILE A 108 -16.02 -5.14 -7.55
N TYR A 109 -17.03 -5.72 -8.19
CA TYR A 109 -16.86 -6.54 -9.38
C TYR A 109 -17.16 -5.63 -10.58
N ASP A 110 -16.17 -5.41 -11.44
CA ASP A 110 -16.41 -4.76 -12.74
C ASP A 110 -17.36 -5.66 -13.54
N HIS A 111 -18.52 -5.11 -13.92
CA HIS A 111 -19.48 -5.74 -14.84
C HIS A 111 -19.11 -5.45 -16.29
#